data_AF-A0A1F6BPK5-F1
#
_entry.id   AF-A0A1F6BPK5-F1
#
_cell.length_a   1.000
_cell.length_b   1.000
_cell.length_c   1.000
_cell.angle_alpha   90.00
_cell.angle_beta   90.00
_cell.angle_gamma   90.00
#
_symmetry.space_group_name_H-M   'P 1'
#
loop_
_entity.id
_entity.type
_entity.pdbx_description
1 polymer ?
#
loop_
_entity_poly.entity_id
_entity_poly.type
_entity_poly.pdbx_seq_one_letter_code
_entity_poly.pdbx_strand_id
1 'polypeptide(L)'
;MDLPSHILWTYILERVVISNSVNSSPKFVLTSLFFAALPDILESTPFIVYLALHRKKYGLKNFKSIFSFVIDITHNKQDEYDTNFPWAAKISFYTHSFLMSTVFALLLLNFSKWLFFSFLVGYGFHLLADVFLHKDYFSSRPFYPLNNFSIHGFVTWYKIKNFSRYNYGLLLITYFIILWLK
;
A
#
# COMPACT_ATOMS: atom_id res chain seq x y z
N MET A 1 -6.26 3.91 4.58
CA MET A 1 -6.09 2.45 4.53
C MET A 1 -6.37 2.07 3.10
N ASP A 2 -5.30 2.06 2.33
CA ASP A 2 -5.35 2.25 0.88
C ASP A 2 -5.29 0.91 0.14
N LEU A 3 -5.24 -0.19 0.89
CA LEU A 3 -5.29 -1.58 0.43
C LEU A 3 -6.33 -1.85 -0.67
N PRO A 4 -7.62 -1.47 -0.55
CA PRO A 4 -8.56 -1.69 -1.64
C PRO A 4 -8.19 -0.89 -2.89
N SER A 5 -7.67 0.33 -2.73
CA SER A 5 -7.21 1.17 -3.84
C SER A 5 -6.01 0.55 -4.55
N HIS A 6 -5.02 0.05 -3.81
CA HIS A 6 -3.83 -0.58 -4.37
C HIS A 6 -4.14 -1.86 -5.15
N ILE A 7 -5.02 -2.71 -4.60
CA ILE A 7 -5.48 -3.93 -5.28
C ILE A 7 -6.26 -3.56 -6.55
N LEU A 8 -7.21 -2.63 -6.48
CA LEU A 8 -8.05 -2.27 -7.61
C LEU A 8 -7.26 -1.58 -8.73
N TRP A 9 -6.38 -0.65 -8.42
CA TRP A 9 -5.53 -0.01 -9.42
C TRP A 9 -4.59 -1.00 -10.08
N THR A 10 -3.96 -1.89 -9.30
CA THR A 10 -3.10 -2.95 -9.85
C THR A 10 -3.88 -3.86 -10.79
N TYR A 11 -5.09 -4.30 -10.39
CA TYR A 11 -5.95 -5.13 -11.23
C TYR A 11 -6.33 -4.43 -12.54
N ILE A 12 -6.75 -3.17 -12.46
CA ILE A 12 -7.14 -2.35 -13.62
C ILE A 12 -5.97 -2.21 -14.59
N LEU A 13 -4.79 -1.83 -14.08
CA LEU A 13 -3.60 -1.62 -14.91
C LEU A 13 -3.12 -2.92 -15.55
N GLU A 14 -3.18 -4.03 -14.83
CA GLU A 14 -2.88 -5.34 -15.42
C GLU A 14 -3.83 -5.71 -16.56
N ARG A 15 -5.14 -5.43 -16.41
CA ARG A 15 -6.16 -5.75 -17.42
C ARG A 15 -6.24 -4.79 -18.60
N VAL A 16 -5.69 -3.59 -18.49
CA VAL A 16 -5.73 -2.58 -19.57
C VAL A 16 -4.39 -2.49 -20.28
N VAL A 17 -3.29 -2.49 -19.53
CA VAL A 17 -1.94 -2.20 -20.05
C VAL A 17 -1.16 -3.48 -20.30
N ILE A 18 -1.21 -4.43 -19.36
CA ILE A 18 -0.32 -5.59 -19.39
C ILE A 18 -0.94 -6.75 -20.16
N SER A 19 -2.24 -7.00 -20.08
CA SER A 19 -2.88 -8.12 -20.80
C SER A 19 -2.79 -8.00 -22.32
N ASN A 20 -2.55 -6.80 -22.85
CA ASN A 20 -2.32 -6.55 -24.28
C ASN A 20 -0.87 -6.82 -24.71
N SER A 21 0.09 -6.88 -23.77
CA SER A 21 1.53 -6.99 -24.06
C SER A 21 2.18 -8.27 -23.51
N VAL A 22 1.63 -8.83 -22.44
CA VAL A 22 2.07 -10.05 -21.78
C VAL A 22 0.86 -10.97 -21.66
N ASN A 23 1.01 -12.22 -22.07
CA ASN A 23 -0.04 -13.23 -21.95
C ASN A 23 -0.25 -13.53 -20.44
N SER A 24 -1.03 -12.67 -19.78
CA SER A 24 -1.10 -12.54 -18.34
C SER A 24 -1.91 -13.72 -17.77
N SER A 25 -1.20 -14.79 -17.43
CA SER A 25 -1.81 -15.94 -16.77
C SER A 25 -2.51 -15.54 -15.45
N PRO A 26 -3.57 -16.24 -15.02
CA PRO A 26 -4.22 -15.96 -13.74
C PRO A 26 -3.24 -15.96 -12.56
N LYS A 27 -2.21 -16.81 -12.63
CA LYS A 27 -1.14 -16.87 -11.63
C LYS A 27 -0.35 -15.57 -11.54
N PHE A 28 -0.01 -14.95 -12.68
CA PHE A 28 0.70 -13.66 -12.72
C PHE A 28 -0.13 -12.59 -12.02
N VAL A 29 -1.40 -12.47 -12.39
CA VAL A 29 -2.33 -11.48 -11.83
C VAL A 29 -2.45 -11.62 -10.32
N LEU A 30 -2.72 -12.83 -9.83
CA LEU A 30 -2.82 -13.07 -8.39
C LEU A 30 -1.53 -12.73 -7.64
N THR A 31 -0.37 -13.00 -8.24
CA THR A 31 0.93 -12.71 -7.64
C THR A 31 1.20 -11.21 -7.58
N SER A 32 0.87 -10.46 -8.63
CA SER A 32 0.99 -9.00 -8.63
C SER A 32 0.04 -8.35 -7.63
N LEU A 33 -1.23 -8.79 -7.58
CA LEU A 33 -2.19 -8.29 -6.60
C LEU A 33 -1.74 -8.56 -5.16
N PHE A 34 -1.14 -9.74 -4.91
CA PHE A 34 -0.53 -10.04 -3.62
C PHE A 34 0.59 -9.04 -3.30
N PHE A 35 1.53 -8.79 -4.22
CA PHE A 35 2.62 -7.84 -3.98
C PHE A 35 2.14 -6.38 -3.86
N ALA A 36 1.03 -6.02 -4.50
CA ALA A 36 0.39 -4.71 -4.33
C ALA A 36 -0.28 -4.55 -2.95
N ALA A 37 -0.82 -5.64 -2.39
CA ALA A 37 -1.47 -5.65 -1.08
C ALA A 37 -0.49 -5.83 0.08
N LEU A 38 0.65 -6.45 -0.19
CA LEU A 38 1.61 -6.89 0.82
C LEU A 38 2.10 -5.77 1.76
N PRO A 39 2.44 -4.56 1.28
CA PRO A 39 2.91 -3.50 2.17
C PRO A 39 1.84 -3.09 3.19
N ASP A 40 0.61 -2.85 2.73
CA ASP A 40 -0.51 -2.48 3.59
C ASP A 40 -0.82 -3.55 4.64
N ILE A 41 -0.76 -4.84 4.23
CA ILE A 41 -1.01 -5.96 5.13
C ILE A 41 0.09 -6.03 6.20
N LEU A 42 1.35 -5.95 5.80
CA LEU A 42 2.49 -6.02 6.72
C LEU A 42 2.55 -4.81 7.65
N GLU A 43 2.11 -3.64 7.20
CA GLU A 43 2.02 -2.44 8.01
C GLU A 43 0.87 -2.49 9.02
N SER A 44 -0.32 -2.86 8.54
CA SER A 44 -1.55 -2.75 9.34
C SER A 44 -1.72 -3.91 10.33
N THR A 45 -1.25 -5.11 9.98
CA THR A 45 -1.50 -6.34 10.75
C THR A 45 -0.88 -6.28 12.15
N PRO A 46 0.41 -5.91 12.34
CA PRO A 46 1.00 -5.80 13.67
C PRO A 46 0.23 -4.82 14.57
N PHE A 47 -0.24 -3.71 14.00
CA PHE A 47 -1.02 -2.71 14.74
C PHE A 47 -2.39 -3.24 15.16
N ILE A 48 -3.12 -3.88 14.24
CA ILE A 48 -4.42 -4.51 14.53
C ILE A 48 -4.27 -5.61 15.59
N VAL A 49 -3.24 -6.46 15.46
CA VAL A 49 -2.95 -7.53 16.44
C VAL A 49 -2.62 -6.95 17.81
N TYR A 50 -1.79 -5.92 17.87
CA TYR A 50 -1.47 -5.23 19.13
C TYR A 50 -2.74 -4.69 19.81
N LEU A 51 -3.63 -4.03 19.07
CA LEU A 51 -4.89 -3.51 19.59
C LEU A 51 -5.84 -4.63 20.03
N ALA A 52 -5.88 -5.75 19.30
CA ALA A 52 -6.69 -6.90 19.68
C ALA A 52 -6.23 -7.51 21.02
N LEU A 53 -4.90 -7.61 21.23
CA LEU A 53 -4.31 -8.10 22.48
C LEU A 53 -4.55 -7.12 23.64
N HIS A 54 -4.51 -5.81 23.38
CA HIS A 54 -4.67 -4.76 24.39
C HIS A 54 -6.07 -4.14 24.42
N ARG A 55 -7.08 -4.83 23.88
CA ARG A 55 -8.42 -4.27 23.65
C ARG A 55 -9.07 -3.66 24.89
N LYS A 56 -8.83 -4.24 26.07
CA LYS A 56 -9.35 -3.72 27.36
C LYS A 56 -8.78 -2.35 27.70
N LYS A 57 -7.49 -2.11 27.46
CA LYS A 57 -6.81 -0.84 27.73
C LYS A 57 -7.41 0.31 26.91
N TYR A 58 -7.82 0.01 25.68
CA TYR A 58 -8.36 0.99 24.73
C TYR A 58 -9.90 0.98 24.66
N GLY A 59 -10.59 0.25 25.56
CA GLY A 59 -12.06 0.19 25.57
C GLY A 59 -12.69 -0.50 24.34
N LEU A 60 -11.92 -1.31 23.60
CA LEU A 60 -12.35 -1.97 22.37
C LEU A 60 -13.03 -3.30 22.69
N LYS A 61 -14.29 -3.46 22.27
CA LYS A 61 -15.14 -4.61 22.64
C LYS A 61 -15.09 -5.74 21.63
N ASN A 62 -14.96 -5.42 20.34
CA ASN A 62 -15.00 -6.39 19.25
C ASN A 62 -14.12 -5.95 18.07
N PHE A 63 -13.96 -6.82 17.08
CA PHE A 63 -13.14 -6.55 15.90
C PHE A 63 -13.58 -5.30 15.13
N LYS A 64 -14.89 -5.07 15.02
CA LYS A 64 -15.44 -3.86 14.39
C LYS A 64 -14.96 -2.58 15.10
N SER A 65 -14.96 -2.55 16.43
CA SER A 65 -14.46 -1.41 17.20
C SER A 65 -12.96 -1.19 17.04
N ILE A 66 -12.16 -2.26 16.89
CA ILE A 66 -10.73 -2.16 16.59
C ILE A 66 -10.54 -1.50 15.23
N PHE A 67 -11.24 -1.98 14.20
CA PHE A 67 -11.11 -1.43 12.85
C PHE A 67 -11.56 0.03 12.77
N SER A 68 -12.68 0.38 13.42
CA SER A 68 -13.13 1.78 13.53
C SER A 68 -12.12 2.66 14.26
N PHE A 69 -11.49 2.16 15.33
CA PHE A 69 -10.45 2.88 16.05
C PHE A 69 -9.21 3.10 15.18
N VAL A 70 -8.77 2.09 14.43
CA VAL A 70 -7.65 2.22 13.49
C VAL A 70 -7.94 3.29 12.45
N ILE A 71 -9.13 3.25 11.82
CA ILE A 71 -9.49 4.25 10.81
C ILE A 71 -9.51 5.66 11.42
N ASP A 72 -10.12 5.83 12.60
CA ASP A 72 -10.23 7.14 13.26
C ASP A 72 -8.85 7.69 13.61
N ILE A 73 -8.00 6.86 14.22
CA ILE A 73 -6.69 7.32 14.69
C ILE A 73 -5.73 7.60 13.54
N THR A 74 -5.77 6.83 12.43
CA THR A 74 -4.88 7.04 11.28
C THR A 74 -5.36 8.08 10.27
N HIS A 75 -6.61 8.56 10.34
CA HIS A 75 -7.13 9.57 9.39
C HIS A 75 -7.56 10.87 10.06
N ASN A 76 -8.14 10.81 11.26
CA ASN A 76 -8.67 11.98 11.94
C ASN A 76 -7.77 12.47 13.08
N LYS A 77 -6.92 11.60 13.65
CA LYS A 77 -6.08 11.90 14.82
C LYS A 77 -4.63 11.48 14.63
N GLN A 78 -4.06 11.83 13.48
CA GLN A 78 -2.69 11.44 13.11
C GLN A 78 -1.65 11.82 14.19
N ASP A 79 -1.77 13.00 14.80
CA ASP A 79 -0.85 13.43 15.87
C ASP A 79 -0.92 12.51 17.11
N GLU A 80 -2.12 12.03 17.45
CA GLU A 80 -2.33 11.06 18.53
C GLU A 80 -1.75 9.69 18.15
N TYR A 81 -1.93 9.26 16.90
CA TYR A 81 -1.34 8.04 16.37
C TYR A 81 0.19 8.06 16.49
N ASP A 82 0.84 9.12 16.00
CA ASP A 82 2.28 9.25 15.99
C ASP A 82 2.87 9.31 17.41
N THR A 83 2.14 9.94 18.35
CA THR A 83 2.56 10.08 19.75
C THR A 83 2.36 8.79 20.55
N ASN A 84 1.21 8.13 20.43
CA ASN A 84 0.86 6.95 21.23
C ASN A 84 1.41 5.66 20.63
N PHE A 85 1.67 5.63 19.32
CA PHE A 85 2.14 4.47 18.58
C PHE A 85 3.34 4.80 17.68
N PRO A 86 4.43 5.38 18.23
CA PRO A 86 5.58 5.79 17.43
C PRO A 86 6.28 4.59 16.77
N TRP A 87 6.11 3.39 17.32
CA TRP A 87 6.58 2.16 16.70
C TRP A 87 5.76 1.79 15.45
N ALA A 88 4.44 2.03 15.45
CA ALA A 88 3.56 1.70 14.34
C ALA A 88 3.84 2.63 13.14
N ALA A 89 4.07 3.91 13.39
CA ALA A 89 4.56 4.85 12.38
C ALA A 89 5.89 4.39 11.75
N LYS A 90 6.79 3.75 12.52
CA LYS A 90 8.06 3.22 12.00
C LYS A 90 7.90 1.92 11.22
N ILE A 91 6.85 1.14 11.44
CA ILE A 91 6.62 -0.11 10.71
C ILE A 91 6.51 0.17 9.21
N SER A 92 5.85 1.26 8.81
CA SER A 92 5.75 1.65 7.40
C SER A 92 7.14 1.72 6.73
N PHE A 93 8.12 2.33 7.40
CA PHE A 93 9.51 2.40 6.89
C PHE A 93 10.18 1.04 6.79
N TYR A 94 10.00 0.16 7.77
CA TYR A 94 10.55 -1.20 7.73
C TYR A 94 9.94 -2.02 6.59
N THR A 95 8.62 -1.94 6.42
CA THR A 95 7.90 -2.70 5.38
C THR A 95 8.34 -2.28 3.99
N HIS A 96 8.39 -0.98 3.70
CA HIS A 96 8.83 -0.47 2.40
C HIS A 96 10.30 -0.82 2.12
N SER A 97 11.18 -0.68 3.12
CA SER A 97 12.60 -1.02 2.97
C SER A 97 12.83 -2.50 2.74
N PHE A 98 12.09 -3.35 3.45
CA PHE A 98 12.14 -4.80 3.28
C PHE A 98 11.71 -5.23 1.87
N LEU A 99 10.64 -4.62 1.35
CA LEU A 99 10.15 -4.92 0.01
C LEU A 99 11.09 -4.42 -1.08
N MET A 100 11.66 -3.23 -0.95
CA MET A 100 12.71 -2.74 -1.85
C MET A 100 13.96 -3.62 -1.82
N SER A 101 14.37 -4.09 -0.63
CA SER A 101 15.49 -5.04 -0.49
C SER A 101 15.17 -6.38 -1.15
N THR A 102 13.91 -6.82 -1.09
CA THR A 102 13.44 -8.04 -1.77
C THR A 102 13.55 -7.90 -3.29
N VAL A 103 13.21 -6.75 -3.88
CA VAL A 103 13.46 -6.48 -5.32
C VAL A 103 14.92 -6.68 -5.66
N PHE A 104 15.80 -6.06 -4.88
CA PHE A 104 17.24 -6.10 -5.12
C PHE A 104 17.77 -7.53 -5.00
N ALA A 105 17.30 -8.30 -4.01
CA ALA A 105 17.63 -9.71 -3.87
C ALA A 105 17.14 -10.55 -5.05
N LEU A 106 15.90 -10.35 -5.52
CA LEU A 106 15.35 -11.07 -6.68
C LEU A 106 16.16 -10.78 -7.96
N LEU A 107 16.62 -9.53 -8.14
CA LEU A 107 17.52 -9.13 -9.23
C LEU A 107 18.88 -9.83 -9.14
N LEU A 108 19.51 -9.81 -7.97
CA LEU A 108 20.83 -10.40 -7.76
C LEU A 108 20.83 -11.92 -7.88
N LEU A 109 19.79 -12.58 -7.37
CA LEU A 109 19.69 -14.04 -7.36
C LEU A 109 19.17 -14.61 -8.69
N ASN A 110 18.94 -13.75 -9.70
CA ASN A 110 18.36 -14.12 -11.00
C ASN A 110 17.14 -15.05 -10.85
N PHE A 111 16.33 -14.78 -9.84
CA PHE A 111 15.12 -15.55 -9.59
C PHE A 111 14.18 -15.43 -10.78
N SER A 112 13.28 -16.41 -10.96
CA SER A 112 12.36 -16.51 -12.09
C SER A 112 11.90 -15.12 -12.58
N LYS A 113 12.25 -14.77 -13.83
CA LYS A 113 11.92 -13.48 -14.44
C LYS A 113 10.45 -13.13 -14.24
N TRP A 114 9.57 -14.15 -14.31
CA TRP A 114 8.15 -14.03 -14.04
C TRP A 114 7.84 -13.46 -12.64
N LEU A 115 8.46 -13.98 -11.59
CA LEU A 115 8.23 -13.53 -10.21
C LEU A 115 8.72 -12.09 -10.02
N PHE A 116 9.90 -11.78 -10.57
CA PHE A 116 10.44 -10.41 -10.57
C PHE A 116 9.49 -9.43 -11.27
N PHE A 117 8.96 -9.78 -12.44
CA PHE A 117 8.00 -8.94 -13.16
C PHE A 117 6.67 -8.80 -12.41
N SER A 118 6.10 -9.87 -11.85
CA SER A 118 4.88 -9.76 -11.02
C SER A 118 5.09 -8.86 -9.81
N PHE A 119 6.25 -8.97 -9.16
CA PHE A 119 6.60 -8.08 -8.06
C PHE A 119 6.70 -6.63 -8.53
N LEU A 120 7.45 -6.37 -9.60
CA LEU A 120 7.65 -5.01 -10.12
C LEU A 120 6.32 -4.37 -10.53
N VAL A 121 5.42 -5.14 -11.11
CA VAL A 121 4.06 -4.69 -11.45
C VAL A 121 3.25 -4.41 -10.19
N GLY A 122 3.13 -5.38 -9.28
CA GLY A 122 2.32 -5.21 -8.07
C GLY A 122 2.85 -4.12 -7.14
N TYR A 123 4.09 -4.27 -6.68
CA TYR A 123 4.70 -3.32 -5.76
C TYR A 123 5.03 -1.98 -6.44
N GLY A 124 5.46 -1.98 -7.71
CA GLY A 124 5.68 -0.73 -8.44
C GLY A 124 4.39 0.09 -8.57
N PHE A 125 3.24 -0.56 -8.80
CA PHE A 125 1.95 0.14 -8.79
C PHE A 125 1.51 0.59 -7.40
N HIS A 126 1.79 -0.18 -6.36
CA HIS A 126 1.59 0.25 -4.98
C HIS A 126 2.37 1.55 -4.71
N LEU A 127 3.67 1.58 -5.02
CA LEU A 127 4.50 2.77 -4.85
C LEU A 127 4.01 3.96 -5.68
N LEU A 128 3.61 3.72 -6.93
CA LEU A 128 3.04 4.77 -7.76
C LEU A 128 1.76 5.34 -7.16
N ALA A 129 0.87 4.51 -6.64
CA ALA A 129 -0.34 4.96 -5.98
C ALA A 129 -0.04 5.73 -4.69
N ASP A 130 0.90 5.25 -3.89
CA ASP A 130 1.32 5.91 -2.65
C ASP A 130 1.89 7.32 -2.87
N VAL A 131 2.65 7.52 -3.96
CA VAL A 131 3.14 8.84 -4.38
C VAL A 131 2.01 9.86 -4.48
N PHE A 132 0.82 9.43 -4.93
CA PHE A 132 -0.34 10.29 -5.06
C PHE A 132 -1.19 10.35 -3.78
N LEU A 133 -1.21 9.28 -2.98
CA LEU A 133 -2.09 9.14 -1.81
C LEU A 133 -1.48 9.71 -0.52
N HIS A 134 -0.16 9.67 -0.36
CA HIS A 134 0.50 10.02 0.90
C HIS A 134 1.35 11.30 0.80
N LYS A 135 1.14 12.19 1.77
CA LYS A 135 1.89 13.45 1.95
C LYS A 135 3.39 13.23 2.08
N ASP A 136 3.74 12.20 2.83
CA ASP A 136 5.09 11.96 3.30
C ASP A 136 5.71 10.76 2.59
N TYR A 137 5.18 10.35 1.44
CA TYR A 137 5.68 9.17 0.73
C TYR A 137 7.19 9.26 0.43
N PHE A 138 7.69 10.42 0.00
CA PHE A 138 9.12 10.60 -0.28
C PHE A 138 9.99 10.73 0.98
N SER A 139 9.36 10.89 2.15
CA SER A 139 10.02 10.70 3.44
C SER A 139 10.22 9.22 3.79
N SER A 140 9.66 8.30 2.99
CA SER A 140 10.03 6.88 3.06
C SER A 140 11.54 6.76 2.91
N ARG A 141 12.13 6.01 3.83
CA ARG A 141 13.56 5.75 3.90
C ARG A 141 13.76 4.39 3.24
N PRO A 142 14.07 4.28 1.95
CA PRO A 142 14.00 3.01 1.20
C PRO A 142 15.02 1.97 1.68
N PHE A 143 16.00 2.38 2.47
CA PHE A 143 17.02 1.51 3.05
C PHE A 143 17.02 1.58 4.59
N TYR A 144 15.88 1.85 5.22
CA TYR A 144 15.81 1.87 6.68
C TYR A 144 16.02 0.45 7.25
N PRO A 145 16.77 0.27 8.35
CA PRO A 145 17.47 1.29 9.15
C PRO A 145 18.93 1.56 8.71
N LEU A 146 19.39 0.97 7.61
CA LEU A 146 20.77 1.12 7.11
C LEU A 146 21.10 2.56 6.70
N ASN A 147 20.11 3.30 6.18
CA ASN A 147 20.25 4.71 5.82
C ASN A 147 18.94 5.48 6.11
N ASN A 148 19.08 6.74 6.51
CA ASN A 148 17.98 7.67 6.75
C ASN A 148 17.77 8.67 5.61
N PHE A 149 18.35 8.42 4.43
CA PHE A 149 18.13 9.22 3.23
C PHE A 149 16.63 9.28 2.91
N SER A 150 16.12 10.51 2.78
CA SER A 150 14.75 10.82 2.39
C SER A 150 14.76 11.84 1.25
N ILE A 151 13.85 11.65 0.31
CA ILE A 151 13.69 12.54 -0.84
C ILE A 151 12.65 13.59 -0.45
N HIS A 152 12.94 14.87 -0.72
CA HIS A 152 12.02 15.96 -0.45
C HIS A 152 11.71 16.68 -1.75
N GLY A 153 10.46 17.15 -1.94
CA GLY A 153 10.11 18.07 -3.03
C GLY A 153 9.20 17.55 -4.15
N PHE A 154 8.49 16.44 -3.94
CA PHE A 154 7.48 15.97 -4.91
C PHE A 154 6.07 16.51 -4.65
N VAL A 155 5.20 16.38 -5.66
CA VAL A 155 3.88 17.02 -5.75
C VAL A 155 2.95 16.62 -4.60
N THR A 156 2.42 17.61 -3.89
CA THR A 156 1.57 17.42 -2.70
C THR A 156 0.08 17.28 -3.07
N TRP A 157 -0.30 16.18 -3.73
CA TRP A 157 -1.68 15.92 -4.18
C TRP A 157 -2.67 15.76 -3.01
N TYR A 158 -2.20 15.27 -1.85
CA TYR A 158 -2.99 15.14 -0.63
C TYR A 158 -3.59 16.47 -0.12
N LYS A 159 -3.05 17.64 -0.56
CA LYS A 159 -3.62 18.96 -0.20
C LYS A 159 -4.95 19.23 -0.90
N ILE A 160 -5.30 18.44 -1.92
CA ILE A 160 -6.59 18.54 -2.61
C ILE A 160 -7.66 18.00 -1.67
N LYS A 161 -8.53 18.90 -1.20
CA LYS A 161 -9.69 18.54 -0.39
C LYS A 161 -10.53 17.49 -1.13
N ASN A 162 -10.89 16.40 -0.45
CA ASN A 162 -11.63 15.25 -1.00
C ASN A 162 -10.87 14.38 -2.01
N PHE A 163 -9.54 14.43 -2.10
CA PHE A 163 -8.76 13.57 -3.01
C PHE A 163 -9.15 12.09 -2.96
N SER A 164 -9.32 11.53 -1.76
CA SER A 164 -9.79 10.15 -1.57
C SER A 164 -11.11 9.86 -2.28
N ARG A 165 -12.09 10.78 -2.22
CA ARG A 165 -13.37 10.61 -2.94
C ARG A 165 -13.18 10.63 -4.45
N TYR A 166 -12.30 11.50 -4.97
CA TYR A 166 -11.99 11.54 -6.39
C TYR A 166 -11.25 10.28 -6.86
N ASN A 167 -10.30 9.78 -6.07
CA ASN A 167 -9.59 8.54 -6.36
C ASN A 167 -10.55 7.34 -6.45
N TYR A 168 -11.41 7.14 -5.44
CA TYR A 168 -12.41 6.06 -5.48
C TYR A 168 -13.47 6.26 -6.57
N GLY A 169 -13.87 7.51 -6.85
CA GLY A 169 -14.77 7.82 -7.95
C GLY A 169 -14.17 7.47 -9.31
N LEU A 170 -12.91 7.82 -9.53
CA LEU A 170 -12.18 7.47 -10.75
C LEU A 170 -12.03 5.96 -10.89
N LEU A 171 -11.65 5.26 -9.81
CA LEU A 171 -11.59 3.79 -9.78
C LEU A 171 -12.91 3.14 -10.20
N LEU A 172 -14.04 3.62 -9.67
CA LEU A 172 -15.36 3.11 -10.03
C LEU A 172 -15.69 3.34 -11.51
N ILE A 173 -15.41 4.54 -12.02
CA ILE A 173 -15.64 4.89 -13.43
C ILE A 173 -14.77 4.01 -14.33
N THR A 174 -13.48 3.89 -14.04
CA THR A 174 -12.55 3.07 -14.83
C THR A 174 -12.95 1.60 -14.81
N TYR A 175 -13.34 1.07 -13.64
CA TYR A 175 -13.82 -0.31 -13.52
C TYR A 175 -15.09 -0.54 -14.34
N PHE A 176 -16.05 0.39 -14.29
CA PHE A 176 -17.26 0.32 -15.09
C PHE A 176 -16.96 0.34 -16.60
N ILE A 177 -16.07 1.22 -17.05
CA ILE A 177 -15.63 1.29 -18.45
C ILE A 177 -14.99 -0.04 -18.89
N ILE A 178 -14.11 -0.62 -18.07
CA ILE A 178 -13.45 -1.89 -18.38
C ILE A 178 -14.45 -3.05 -18.48
N LEU A 179 -15.45 -3.09 -17.60
CA LEU A 179 -16.51 -4.08 -17.67
C LEU A 179 -17.42 -3.89 -18.89
N TRP A 180 -17.71 -2.64 -19.26
CA TRP A 180 -18.57 -2.31 -20.39
C TRP A 180 -17.92 -2.59 -21.75
N LEU A 181 -16.59 -2.44 -21.85
CA LEU A 181 -15.82 -2.65 -23.09
C LEU A 181 -15.45 -4.13 -23.34
N LYS A 182 -15.83 -5.04 -22.45
CA LYS A 182 -15.62 -6.49 -22.60
C LYS A 182 -16.91 -7.18 -23.02
#